data_AF-A0AAW9PZE7-F1
#
_entry.id   AF-A0AAW9PZE7-F1
#
_cell.length_a   1.000
_cell.length_b   1.000
_cell.length_c   1.000
_cell.angle_alpha   90.00
_cell.angle_beta   90.00
_cell.angle_gamma   90.00
#
_symmetry.space_group_name_H-M   'P 1'
#
loop_
_entity.id
_entity.type
_entity.pdbx_description
1 polymer ?
#
loop_
_entity_poly.entity_id
_entity_poly.type
_entity_poly.pdbx_seq_one_letter_code
_entity_poly.pdbx_strand_id
1 'polypeptide(L)'
;YNFGGFFSTLNFSNTLLDKNSDKVSEIKEKLKLIDWFEDFKIPEDSFGEERSIQIKDKYLDESLPYFYQKSSNEGFLFLVFYFTLFISKKTPKFFAIDNIDASLNPKLCSRLVKELVELAIKYDKQVILTTHNPAILDGLNLDDDEQRLLAIYRNKDGHTKAKRILKPEPLEGQQPVKLSEAFMRGYIGGLPKGF
;
A
#
# COMPACT_ATOMS: atom_id res chain seq x y z
N TYR A 1 -1.76 -0.49 -18.28
CA TYR A 1 -1.99 -1.67 -17.45
C TYR A 1 -3.47 -2.02 -17.49
N ASN A 2 -3.84 -3.22 -17.94
CA ASN A 2 -5.24 -3.60 -18.07
C ASN A 2 -5.77 -4.04 -16.70
N PHE A 3 -6.51 -3.16 -16.01
CA PHE A 3 -7.11 -3.45 -14.70
C PHE A 3 -8.06 -4.67 -14.75
N GLY A 4 -8.59 -5.03 -15.92
CA GLY A 4 -9.34 -6.28 -16.11
C GLY A 4 -8.51 -7.54 -15.81
N GLY A 5 -7.20 -7.52 -16.09
CA GLY A 5 -6.25 -8.57 -15.69
C GLY A 5 -6.00 -8.60 -14.18
N PHE A 6 -5.95 -7.42 -13.55
CA PHE A 6 -5.67 -7.24 -12.12
C PHE A 6 -6.74 -7.86 -11.21
N PHE A 7 -8.02 -7.70 -11.58
CA PHE A 7 -9.14 -8.29 -10.85
C PHE A 7 -9.45 -9.75 -11.21
N SER A 8 -8.89 -10.26 -12.32
CA SER A 8 -9.06 -11.65 -12.77
C SER A 8 -7.92 -12.58 -12.33
N THR A 9 -6.68 -12.08 -12.19
CA THR A 9 -5.51 -12.92 -11.89
C THR A 9 -5.47 -13.37 -10.43
N LEU A 10 -5.83 -12.48 -9.50
CA LEU A 10 -6.37 -12.93 -8.23
C LEU A 10 -7.85 -13.16 -8.47
N ASN A 11 -8.40 -14.26 -7.97
CA ASN A 11 -9.81 -14.36 -7.65
C ASN A 11 -10.16 -13.31 -6.57
N PHE A 12 -10.00 -12.03 -6.88
CA PHE A 12 -10.14 -10.87 -6.01
C PHE A 12 -11.56 -10.79 -5.51
N SER A 13 -12.49 -11.02 -6.44
CA SER A 13 -13.88 -11.30 -6.14
C SER A 13 -14.03 -12.49 -5.19
N ASN A 14 -13.49 -13.70 -5.44
CA ASN A 14 -13.64 -14.81 -4.47
C ASN A 14 -12.91 -14.61 -3.13
N THR A 15 -12.06 -13.59 -3.01
CA THR A 15 -11.37 -13.23 -1.76
C THR A 15 -12.19 -12.23 -0.96
N LEU A 16 -12.85 -11.28 -1.63
CA LEU A 16 -13.86 -10.40 -1.05
C LEU A 16 -15.22 -11.12 -0.84
N LEU A 17 -15.51 -12.17 -1.61
CA LEU A 17 -16.72 -13.00 -1.55
C LEU A 17 -16.56 -14.23 -0.66
N ASP A 18 -15.38 -14.47 -0.05
CA ASP A 18 -15.33 -15.36 1.11
C ASP A 18 -16.25 -14.70 2.13
N LYS A 19 -17.43 -15.28 2.37
CA LYS A 19 -18.58 -14.74 3.12
C LYS A 19 -18.30 -14.40 4.60
N ASN A 20 -17.04 -14.23 4.99
CA ASN A 20 -16.67 -13.59 6.24
C ASN A 20 -16.92 -12.09 6.13
N SER A 21 -18.11 -11.67 6.59
CA SER A 21 -18.48 -10.27 6.83
C SER A 21 -17.33 -9.48 7.43
N ASP A 22 -16.59 -10.09 8.36
CA ASP A 22 -15.63 -9.39 9.21
C ASP A 22 -14.40 -8.89 8.43
N LYS A 23 -13.94 -9.65 7.42
CA LYS A 23 -12.78 -9.24 6.60
C LYS A 23 -13.11 -8.12 5.64
N VAL A 24 -14.29 -8.21 5.01
CA VAL A 24 -14.78 -7.16 4.12
C VAL A 24 -15.03 -5.89 4.92
N SER A 25 -15.65 -6.00 6.11
CA SER A 25 -15.80 -4.90 7.05
C SER A 25 -14.46 -4.30 7.45
N GLU A 26 -13.44 -5.10 7.75
CA GLU A 26 -12.11 -4.59 8.06
C GLU A 26 -11.48 -3.85 6.87
N ILE A 27 -11.61 -4.37 5.63
CA ILE A 27 -11.14 -3.66 4.43
C ILE A 27 -11.85 -2.32 4.29
N LYS A 28 -13.18 -2.27 4.48
CA LYS A 28 -13.96 -1.02 4.44
C LYS A 28 -13.48 -0.04 5.51
N GLU A 29 -13.26 -0.49 6.74
CA GLU A 29 -12.71 0.37 7.80
C GLU A 29 -11.33 0.91 7.44
N LYS A 30 -10.43 0.08 6.89
CA LYS A 30 -9.10 0.53 6.45
C LYS A 30 -9.18 1.49 5.24
N LEU A 31 -10.18 1.36 4.37
CA LEU A 31 -10.40 2.28 3.25
C LEU A 31 -10.88 3.68 3.67
N LYS A 32 -11.40 3.85 4.89
CA LYS A 32 -11.74 5.19 5.46
C LYS A 32 -10.53 6.09 5.66
N LEU A 33 -9.31 5.63 5.37
CA LEU A 33 -8.15 6.49 5.12
C LEU A 33 -8.41 7.54 4.04
N ILE A 34 -9.25 7.20 3.07
CA ILE A 34 -9.75 8.13 2.07
C ILE A 34 -11.03 8.75 2.61
N ASP A 35 -11.01 10.06 2.79
CA ASP A 35 -12.08 10.78 3.46
C ASP A 35 -13.44 10.64 2.76
N TRP A 36 -13.49 10.68 1.42
CA TRP A 36 -14.73 10.57 0.66
C TRP A 36 -15.35 9.17 0.69
N PHE A 37 -14.57 8.14 1.00
CA PHE A 37 -15.03 6.75 0.95
C PHE A 37 -16.01 6.47 2.10
N GLU A 38 -17.20 5.97 1.76
CA GLU A 38 -18.20 5.56 2.74
C GLU A 38 -18.36 4.04 2.79
N ASP A 39 -18.54 3.40 1.62
CA ASP A 39 -18.78 1.97 1.53
C ASP A 39 -18.42 1.41 0.14
N PHE A 40 -18.36 0.08 -0.01
CA PHE A 40 -18.44 -0.58 -1.31
C PHE A 40 -19.29 -1.86 -1.25
N LYS A 41 -19.87 -2.23 -2.37
CA LYS A 41 -20.60 -3.49 -2.55
C LYS A 41 -20.22 -4.18 -3.86
N ILE A 42 -20.36 -5.50 -3.85
CA ILE A 42 -20.14 -6.35 -5.02
C ILE A 42 -21.52 -6.89 -5.43
N PRO A 43 -22.14 -6.38 -6.50
CA PRO A 43 -23.47 -6.82 -6.92
C PRO A 43 -23.48 -8.30 -7.32
N GLU A 44 -24.49 -9.05 -6.85
CA GLU A 44 -24.68 -10.48 -7.15
C GLU A 44 -24.91 -10.73 -8.66
N ASP A 45 -25.59 -9.79 -9.34
CA ASP A 45 -25.93 -9.86 -10.77
C ASP A 45 -24.76 -9.62 -11.72
N SER A 46 -23.52 -9.69 -11.22
CA SER A 46 -22.32 -9.70 -12.06
C SER A 46 -22.17 -11.04 -12.77
N PHE A 47 -23.13 -11.41 -13.62
CA PHE A 47 -23.16 -12.61 -14.46
C PHE A 47 -22.26 -12.49 -15.72
N GLY A 48 -21.48 -11.41 -15.84
CA GLY A 48 -20.45 -11.24 -16.88
C GLY A 48 -19.03 -11.52 -16.38
N GLU A 49 -18.09 -11.68 -17.32
CA GLU A 49 -16.66 -11.96 -17.06
C GLU A 49 -15.97 -10.90 -16.17
N GLU A 50 -16.54 -9.69 -16.05
CA GLU A 50 -16.05 -8.62 -15.18
C GLU A 50 -16.99 -8.40 -13.98
N ARG A 51 -16.67 -9.04 -12.85
CA ARG A 51 -17.30 -8.69 -11.56
C ARG A 51 -16.90 -7.26 -11.18
N SER A 52 -17.89 -6.38 -11.05
CA SER A 52 -17.68 -4.95 -10.82
C SER A 52 -18.00 -4.55 -9.37
N ILE A 53 -17.17 -3.69 -8.79
CA ILE A 53 -17.38 -3.10 -7.47
C ILE A 53 -18.11 -1.77 -7.64
N GLN A 54 -19.16 -1.58 -6.85
CA GLN A 54 -19.83 -0.30 -6.68
C GLN A 54 -19.33 0.37 -5.40
N ILE A 55 -18.85 1.59 -5.51
CA ILE A 55 -18.24 2.37 -4.43
C ILE A 55 -19.22 3.48 -4.06
N LYS A 56 -19.45 3.66 -2.76
CA LYS A 56 -20.25 4.74 -2.19
C LYS A 56 -19.34 5.89 -1.75
N ASP A 57 -19.66 7.09 -2.21
CA ASP A 57 -18.99 8.33 -1.80
C ASP A 57 -19.97 9.20 -1.02
N LYS A 58 -19.53 9.66 0.17
CA LYS A 58 -20.35 10.43 1.10
C LYS A 58 -20.70 11.85 0.62
N TYR A 59 -20.03 12.33 -0.42
CA TYR A 59 -20.22 13.66 -1.00
C TYR A 59 -21.04 13.62 -2.30
N LEU A 60 -21.40 12.45 -2.80
CA LEU A 60 -22.31 12.32 -3.94
C LEU A 60 -23.76 12.52 -3.51
N ASP A 61 -24.61 12.83 -4.49
CA ASP A 61 -26.05 12.99 -4.31
C ASP A 61 -26.64 11.71 -3.70
N GLU A 62 -27.49 11.86 -2.67
CA GLU A 62 -28.11 10.73 -1.96
C GLU A 62 -28.97 9.84 -2.88
N SER A 63 -29.46 10.39 -3.99
CA SER A 63 -30.21 9.64 -5.01
C SER A 63 -29.33 8.78 -5.91
N LEU A 64 -28.04 9.11 -6.06
CA LEU A 64 -27.04 8.38 -6.85
C LEU A 64 -25.69 8.29 -6.13
N PRO A 65 -25.62 7.66 -4.94
CA PRO A 65 -24.42 7.72 -4.11
C PRO A 65 -23.36 6.70 -4.53
N TYR A 66 -23.68 5.82 -5.48
CA TYR A 66 -22.79 4.74 -5.95
C TYR A 66 -22.29 4.98 -7.37
N PHE A 67 -21.02 4.70 -7.59
CA PHE A 67 -20.39 4.62 -8.92
C PHE A 67 -19.55 3.35 -9.05
N TYR A 68 -19.22 2.97 -10.28
CA TYR A 68 -18.43 1.76 -10.54
C TYR A 68 -16.93 2.00 -10.42
N GLN A 69 -16.17 0.96 -10.10
CA GLN A 69 -14.70 0.96 -10.03
C GLN A 69 -14.01 1.60 -11.25
N LYS A 70 -14.59 1.48 -12.46
CA LYS A 70 -14.06 2.08 -13.70
C LYS A 70 -14.04 3.62 -13.67
N SER A 71 -14.84 4.21 -12.79
CA SER A 71 -14.93 5.66 -12.57
C SER A 71 -14.17 6.09 -11.31
N SER A 72 -13.50 5.17 -10.60
CA SER A 72 -12.66 5.49 -9.43
C SER A 72 -11.25 5.88 -9.83
N ASN A 73 -10.54 6.58 -8.93
CA ASN A 73 -9.13 6.84 -9.13
C ASN A 73 -8.30 5.55 -8.94
N GLU A 74 -7.19 5.44 -9.66
CA GLU A 74 -6.32 4.26 -9.64
C GLU A 74 -5.76 3.96 -8.24
N GLY A 75 -5.38 5.00 -7.50
CA GLY A 75 -4.87 4.89 -6.13
C GLY A 75 -5.87 4.21 -5.17
N PHE A 76 -7.17 4.47 -5.33
CA PHE A 76 -8.22 3.83 -4.55
C PHE A 76 -8.20 2.32 -4.80
N LEU A 77 -8.13 1.89 -6.06
CA LEU A 77 -8.07 0.47 -6.42
C LEU A 77 -6.82 -0.21 -5.86
N PHE A 78 -5.68 0.49 -5.84
CA PHE A 78 -4.48 0.00 -5.17
C PHE A 78 -4.67 -0.17 -3.66
N LEU A 79 -5.36 0.75 -2.97
CA LEU A 79 -5.69 0.55 -1.55
C LEU A 79 -6.56 -0.67 -1.32
N VAL A 80 -7.64 -0.85 -2.10
CA VAL A 80 -8.49 -2.05 -1.96
C VAL A 80 -7.64 -3.31 -2.18
N PHE A 81 -6.73 -3.27 -3.15
CA PHE A 81 -5.81 -4.36 -3.43
C PHE A 81 -4.84 -4.66 -2.28
N TYR A 82 -4.13 -3.66 -1.77
CA TYR A 82 -3.17 -3.85 -0.69
C TYR A 82 -3.84 -4.37 0.58
N PHE A 83 -4.98 -3.81 0.98
CA PHE A 83 -5.72 -4.32 2.14
C PHE A 83 -6.21 -5.75 1.92
N THR A 84 -6.70 -6.06 0.71
CA THR A 84 -7.10 -7.42 0.35
C THR A 84 -5.93 -8.40 0.44
N LEU A 85 -4.74 -8.03 -0.06
CA LEU A 85 -3.56 -8.88 0.00
C LEU A 85 -3.17 -9.23 1.44
N PHE A 86 -3.14 -8.24 2.33
CA PHE A 86 -2.71 -8.45 3.71
C PHE A 86 -3.76 -9.22 4.54
N ILE A 87 -5.05 -8.95 4.33
CA ILE A 87 -6.16 -9.58 5.08
C ILE A 87 -6.51 -10.98 4.56
N SER A 88 -6.21 -11.27 3.29
CA SER A 88 -6.57 -12.54 2.67
C SER A 88 -5.79 -13.73 3.22
N LYS A 89 -6.52 -14.82 3.48
CA LYS A 89 -5.93 -16.14 3.80
C LYS A 89 -5.33 -16.81 2.55
N LYS A 90 -5.75 -16.39 1.34
CA LYS A 90 -5.27 -16.92 0.07
C LYS A 90 -3.92 -16.31 -0.35
N THR A 91 -3.59 -15.12 0.17
CA THR A 91 -2.27 -14.54 0.00
C THR A 91 -1.26 -15.32 0.84
N PRO A 92 -0.10 -15.73 0.29
CA PRO A 92 0.98 -16.34 1.06
C PRO A 92 1.37 -15.49 2.29
N LYS A 93 1.98 -16.14 3.29
CA LYS A 93 2.54 -15.41 4.44
C LYS A 93 3.73 -14.53 4.05
N PHE A 94 4.49 -14.93 3.03
CA PHE A 94 5.62 -14.16 2.50
C PHE A 94 5.37 -13.76 1.05
N PHE A 95 5.40 -12.45 0.76
CA PHE A 95 5.23 -11.93 -0.59
C PHE A 95 5.93 -10.58 -0.78
N ALA A 96 5.97 -10.08 -2.02
CA ALA A 96 6.53 -8.78 -2.35
C ALA A 96 5.53 -7.93 -3.14
N ILE A 97 5.58 -6.62 -2.94
CA ILE A 97 4.86 -5.63 -3.75
C ILE A 97 5.91 -4.68 -4.33
N ASP A 98 5.92 -4.58 -5.65
CA ASP A 98 6.76 -3.63 -6.37
C ASP A 98 6.04 -2.29 -6.52
N ASN A 99 6.74 -1.18 -6.29
CA ASN A 99 6.25 0.20 -6.40
C ASN A 99 4.93 0.44 -5.63
N ILE A 100 4.99 0.24 -4.30
CA ILE A 100 3.83 0.39 -3.40
C ILE A 100 3.18 1.78 -3.47
N ASP A 101 3.95 2.78 -3.91
CA ASP A 101 3.60 4.20 -4.02
C ASP A 101 2.88 4.58 -5.33
N ALA A 102 2.63 3.63 -6.24
CA ALA A 102 1.99 3.89 -7.52
C ALA A 102 0.63 4.59 -7.37
N SER A 103 0.48 5.74 -8.02
CA SER A 103 -0.77 6.52 -8.09
C SER A 103 -1.34 6.95 -6.71
N LEU A 104 -0.51 6.97 -5.67
CA LEU A 104 -0.89 7.42 -4.32
C LEU A 104 -0.34 8.81 -3.98
N ASN A 105 -1.12 9.59 -3.24
CA ASN A 105 -0.67 10.86 -2.67
C ASN A 105 0.39 10.63 -1.57
N PRO A 106 1.48 11.43 -1.50
CA PRO A 106 2.52 11.28 -0.47
C PRO A 106 2.02 11.23 0.98
N LYS A 107 0.99 12.01 1.34
CA LYS A 107 0.38 11.99 2.69
C LYS A 107 -0.30 10.66 2.98
N LEU A 108 -0.93 10.06 1.96
CA LEU A 108 -1.55 8.75 2.05
C LEU A 108 -0.50 7.64 2.15
N CYS A 109 0.65 7.77 1.46
CA CYS A 109 1.75 6.79 1.50
C CYS A 109 2.24 6.49 2.93
N SER A 110 2.61 7.52 3.70
CA SER A 110 3.08 7.33 5.09
C SER A 110 2.02 6.65 5.96
N ARG A 111 0.75 7.03 5.80
CA ARG A 111 -0.34 6.46 6.58
C ARG A 111 -0.65 5.02 6.17
N LEU A 112 -0.64 4.72 4.87
CA LEU A 112 -0.82 3.38 4.32
C LEU A 112 0.21 2.40 4.92
N VAL A 113 1.48 2.77 4.94
CA VAL A 113 2.54 1.89 5.48
C VAL A 113 2.27 1.50 6.93
N LYS A 114 1.82 2.44 7.77
CA LYS A 114 1.45 2.16 9.17
C LYS A 114 0.32 1.13 9.26
N GLU A 115 -0.70 1.30 8.43
CA GLU A 115 -1.85 0.39 8.37
C GLU A 115 -1.45 -0.99 7.86
N LEU A 116 -0.55 -1.07 6.86
CA LEU A 116 -0.02 -2.33 6.35
C LEU A 116 0.85 -3.05 7.38
N VAL A 117 1.64 -2.34 8.19
CA VAL A 117 2.41 -2.93 9.30
C VAL A 117 1.47 -3.56 10.33
N GLU A 118 0.43 -2.85 10.75
CA GLU A 118 -0.57 -3.40 11.68
C GLU A 118 -1.24 -4.67 11.13
N LEU A 119 -1.61 -4.65 9.85
CA LEU A 119 -2.19 -5.81 9.17
C LEU A 119 -1.20 -6.95 9.03
N ALA A 120 0.08 -6.66 8.76
CA ALA A 120 1.12 -7.67 8.66
C ALA A 120 1.30 -8.42 9.98
N ILE A 121 1.34 -7.70 11.10
CA ILE A 121 1.41 -8.29 12.44
C ILE A 121 0.16 -9.11 12.71
N LYS A 122 -1.03 -8.54 12.47
CA LYS A 122 -2.31 -9.20 12.75
C LYS A 122 -2.52 -10.49 11.94
N TYR A 123 -2.07 -10.49 10.68
CA TYR A 123 -2.30 -11.60 9.74
C TYR A 123 -1.06 -12.47 9.48
N ASP A 124 -0.01 -12.30 10.30
CA ASP A 124 1.25 -13.06 10.22
C ASP A 124 1.85 -13.04 8.80
N LYS A 125 2.08 -11.82 8.29
CA LYS A 125 2.65 -11.57 6.97
C LYS A 125 4.06 -10.98 7.08
N GLN A 126 4.99 -11.52 6.31
CA GLN A 126 6.27 -10.91 5.99
C GLN A 126 6.21 -10.35 4.57
N VAL A 127 6.51 -9.07 4.39
CA VAL A 127 6.33 -8.39 3.10
C VAL A 127 7.58 -7.61 2.70
N ILE A 128 8.00 -7.75 1.45
CA ILE A 128 9.01 -6.88 0.84
C ILE A 128 8.32 -5.83 0.00
N LEU A 129 8.59 -4.56 0.27
CA LEU A 129 8.07 -3.43 -0.50
C LEU A 129 9.23 -2.74 -1.21
N THR A 130 9.04 -2.36 -2.47
CA THR A 130 9.91 -1.41 -3.15
C THR A 130 9.20 -0.07 -3.30
N THR A 131 9.96 1.02 -3.27
CA THR A 131 9.44 2.38 -3.42
C THR A 131 10.54 3.28 -3.96
N HIS A 132 10.14 4.26 -4.76
CA HIS A 132 10.96 5.43 -5.07
C HIS A 132 10.46 6.70 -4.36
N ASN A 133 9.28 6.64 -3.75
CA ASN A 133 8.66 7.75 -3.03
C ASN A 133 9.19 7.86 -1.59
N PRO A 134 9.84 8.98 -1.23
CA PRO A 134 10.38 9.19 0.11
C PRO A 134 9.30 9.16 1.21
N ALA A 135 8.04 9.53 0.89
CA ALA A 135 6.97 9.62 1.87
C ALA A 135 6.55 8.25 2.44
N ILE A 136 6.83 7.15 1.74
CA ILE A 136 6.65 5.79 2.27
C ILE A 136 7.55 5.56 3.49
N LEU A 137 8.77 6.12 3.48
CA LEU A 137 9.75 5.91 4.54
C LEU A 137 9.27 6.47 5.89
N ASP A 138 8.50 7.56 5.88
CA ASP A 138 7.95 8.18 7.09
C ASP A 138 6.85 7.35 7.76
N GLY A 139 6.39 6.28 7.11
CA GLY A 139 5.49 5.29 7.71
C GLY A 139 6.21 4.20 8.50
N LEU A 140 7.52 4.03 8.31
CA LEU A 140 8.32 2.98 8.95
C LEU A 140 8.77 3.40 10.35
N ASN A 141 8.81 2.44 11.26
CA ASN A 141 9.44 2.58 12.57
C ASN A 141 10.77 1.80 12.61
N LEU A 142 11.91 2.50 12.46
CA LEU A 142 13.22 1.84 12.48
C LEU A 142 13.74 1.49 13.89
N ASP A 143 13.01 1.82 14.95
CA ASP A 143 13.27 1.31 16.30
C ASP A 143 12.72 -0.13 16.49
N ASP A 144 11.88 -0.59 15.57
CA ASP A 144 11.32 -1.95 15.52
C ASP A 144 12.14 -2.83 14.57
N ASP A 145 12.76 -3.91 15.06
CA ASP A 145 13.62 -4.78 14.24
C ASP A 145 12.84 -5.59 13.18
N GLU A 146 11.53 -5.73 13.35
CA GLU A 146 10.62 -6.34 12.35
C GLU A 146 10.40 -5.41 11.14
N GLN A 147 10.69 -4.10 11.29
CA GLN A 147 10.57 -3.11 10.24
C GLN A 147 11.94 -2.67 9.75
N ARG A 148 12.28 -3.05 8.52
CA ARG A 148 13.63 -2.86 7.97
C ARG A 148 13.62 -2.05 6.69
N LEU A 149 14.49 -1.03 6.64
CA LEU A 149 14.78 -0.28 5.43
C LEU A 149 16.09 -0.76 4.82
N LEU A 150 16.06 -1.12 3.52
CA LEU A 150 17.23 -1.54 2.76
C LEU A 150 17.46 -0.57 1.59
N ALA A 151 18.64 0.03 1.53
CA ALA A 151 19.09 0.75 0.34
C ALA A 151 19.70 -0.24 -0.65
N ILE A 152 19.11 -0.34 -1.84
CA ILE A 152 19.61 -1.18 -2.93
C ILE A 152 20.43 -0.33 -3.89
N TYR A 153 21.64 -0.76 -4.24
CA TYR A 153 22.54 -0.02 -5.12
C TYR A 153 23.49 -0.96 -5.88
N ARG A 154 24.06 -0.45 -6.99
CA ARG A 154 25.11 -1.12 -7.75
C ARG A 154 26.48 -0.65 -7.27
N ASN A 155 27.40 -1.57 -6.97
CA ASN A 155 28.77 -1.22 -6.63
C ASN A 155 29.63 -0.93 -7.88
N LYS A 156 30.89 -0.53 -7.69
CA LYS A 156 31.80 -0.19 -8.80
C LYS A 156 32.10 -1.37 -9.74
N ASP A 157 31.96 -2.61 -9.26
CA ASP A 157 32.18 -3.84 -10.03
C ASP A 157 30.92 -4.30 -10.78
N GLY A 158 29.81 -3.56 -10.66
CA GLY A 158 28.54 -3.90 -11.31
C GLY A 158 27.61 -4.81 -10.50
N HIS A 159 28.00 -5.24 -9.30
CA HIS A 159 27.19 -6.11 -8.44
C HIS A 159 26.08 -5.35 -7.72
N THR A 160 24.90 -5.96 -7.61
CA THR A 160 23.81 -5.50 -6.73
C THR A 160 24.20 -5.71 -5.27
N LYS A 161 24.05 -4.67 -4.45
CA LYS A 161 24.27 -4.67 -3.01
C LYS A 161 23.03 -4.14 -2.30
N ALA A 162 22.77 -4.69 -1.13
CA ALA A 162 21.75 -4.22 -0.21
C ALA A 162 22.43 -3.76 1.08
N LYS A 163 22.10 -2.56 1.55
CA LYS A 163 22.58 -2.01 2.82
C LYS A 163 21.40 -1.77 3.73
N ARG A 164 21.39 -2.38 4.91
CA ARG A 164 20.41 -2.04 5.95
C ARG A 164 20.65 -0.62 6.45
N ILE A 165 19.59 0.16 6.48
CA ILE A 165 19.55 1.50 7.05
C ILE A 165 19.01 1.40 8.46
N LEU A 166 19.79 1.87 9.41
CA LEU A 166 19.36 2.06 10.79
C LEU A 166 18.80 3.47 10.94
N LYS A 167 18.04 3.68 12.01
CA LYS A 167 17.55 5.01 12.37
C LYS A 167 18.72 6.01 12.40
N PRO A 168 18.65 7.12 11.65
CA PRO A 168 19.69 8.15 11.70
C PRO A 168 19.67 8.83 13.08
N GLU A 169 20.82 8.85 13.74
CA GLU A 169 21.02 9.64 14.96
C GLU A 169 21.33 11.09 14.57
N PRO A 170 20.63 12.08 15.17
CA PRO A 170 20.97 13.48 14.96
C PRO A 170 22.36 13.79 15.55
N LEU A 171 23.09 14.70 14.91
CA LEU A 171 24.30 15.26 15.51
C LEU A 171 23.94 16.11 16.74
N GLU A 172 24.90 16.26 17.66
CA GLU A 172 24.70 17.06 18.87
C GLU A 172 24.25 18.49 18.52
N GLY A 173 23.12 18.91 19.11
CA GLY A 173 22.50 20.22 18.83
C GLY A 173 21.62 20.29 17.58
N GLN A 174 21.47 19.21 16.80
CA GLN A 174 20.54 19.14 15.66
C GLN A 174 19.25 18.41 16.02
N GLN A 175 18.16 18.78 15.35
CA GLN A 175 16.90 18.04 15.48
C GLN A 175 16.90 16.78 14.59
N PRO A 176 16.26 15.69 15.03
CA PRO A 176 16.01 14.54 14.17
C PRO A 176 15.24 14.95 12.92
N VAL A 177 15.70 14.51 11.76
CA VAL A 177 14.99 14.69 10.49
C VAL A 177 14.13 13.47 10.19
N LYS A 178 13.08 13.67 9.39
CA LYS A 178 12.26 12.57 8.88
C LYS A 178 13.07 11.67 7.94
N LEU A 179 12.66 10.41 7.79
CA LEU A 179 13.35 9.47 6.89
C LEU A 179 13.23 9.90 5.43
N SER A 180 12.07 10.43 5.03
CA SER A 180 11.86 11.03 3.72
C SER A 180 12.87 12.15 3.43
N GLU A 181 13.12 13.01 4.41
CA GLU A 181 14.08 14.11 4.30
C GLU A 181 15.52 13.59 4.29
N ALA A 182 15.87 12.65 5.18
CA ALA A 182 17.18 12.01 5.20
C ALA A 182 17.51 11.32 3.86
N PHE A 183 16.51 10.71 3.23
CA PHE A 183 16.63 10.13 1.88
C PHE A 183 16.88 11.22 0.83
N MET A 184 16.04 12.25 0.79
CA MET A 184 16.17 13.35 -0.18
C MET A 184 17.48 14.13 -0.04
N ARG A 185 18.03 14.24 1.17
CA ARG A 185 19.34 14.85 1.44
C ARG A 185 20.52 13.89 1.16
N GLY A 186 20.25 12.62 0.84
CA GLY A 186 21.25 11.60 0.54
C GLY A 186 21.93 10.98 1.75
N TYR A 187 21.48 11.24 2.98
CA TYR A 187 22.09 10.75 4.22
C TYR A 187 22.02 9.23 4.35
N ILE A 188 20.95 8.62 3.81
CA ILE A 188 20.71 7.18 3.89
C ILE A 188 20.98 6.44 2.56
N GLY A 189 21.52 7.13 1.55
CA GLY A 189 21.79 6.57 0.23
C GLY A 189 20.51 6.32 -0.59
N GLY A 190 20.61 5.42 -1.59
CA GLY A 190 19.49 5.05 -2.46
C GLY A 190 19.12 6.07 -3.55
N LEU A 191 19.70 7.28 -3.51
CA LEU A 191 19.61 8.25 -4.60
C LEU A 191 20.64 7.97 -5.71
N PRO A 192 20.27 8.16 -7.00
CA PRO A 192 21.23 8.16 -8.10
C PRO A 192 22.28 9.24 -7.91
N LYS A 193 23.53 8.95 -8.28
CA LYS A 193 24.64 9.93 -8.23
C LYS A 193 24.76 10.79 -9.50
N GLY A 194 23.93 10.55 -10.50
CA GLY A 194 23.89 11.30 -11.75
C GLY A 194 22.58 11.06 -12.49
N PHE A 195 22.19 12.04 -13.31
CA PHE A 195 21.17 11.95 -14.35
C PHE A 195 21.79 12.39 -15.66
#